data_AF-A0A661X328-F1
#
_entry.id   AF-A0A661X328-F1
#
_cell.length_a   1.000
_cell.length_b   1.000
_cell.length_c   1.000
_cell.angle_alpha   90.00
_cell.angle_beta   90.00
_cell.angle_gamma   90.00
#
_symmetry.space_group_name_H-M   'P 1'
#
loop_
_entity.id
_entity.type
_entity.pdbx_description
1 polymer ?
#
loop_
_entity_poly.entity_id
_entity_poly.type
_entity_poly.pdbx_seq_one_letter_code
_entity_poly.pdbx_strand_id
1 'polypeptide(L)'
;MFKEVLKKIANKFNEEKIPYLVIGGQALLIYGEPRFTRDIDIIVGVLPRDFDKILGLTKKIGLEPLTEDARKFVEETYVLPLEDSKTKIRVDLIFSFSTFESMAIARGVNKEIEGVIIKFASIEDLIIFKMFSGRGRDIDDVKSLVRLNRKIDIDYIIKWLKEFDRELGTDMEDKFKLISNL
;
A
#
# COMPACT_ATOMS: atom_id res chain seq x y z
N MET A 1 10.71 11.17 11.08
CA MET A 1 9.87 10.20 11.83
C MET A 1 9.36 9.10 10.91
N PHE A 2 8.49 9.35 9.91
CA PHE A 2 8.02 8.32 8.97
C PHE A 2 9.13 7.54 8.26
N LYS A 3 10.17 8.24 7.77
CA LYS A 3 11.34 7.59 7.14
C LYS A 3 12.01 6.56 8.05
N GLU A 4 12.14 6.83 9.35
CA GLU A 4 12.75 5.90 10.30
C GLU A 4 11.92 4.63 10.48
N VAL A 5 10.59 4.78 10.59
CA VAL A 5 9.67 3.64 10.71
C VAL A 5 9.70 2.81 9.42
N LEU A 6 9.64 3.47 8.25
CA LEU A 6 9.75 2.82 6.94
C LEU A 6 11.07 2.06 6.78
N LYS A 7 12.21 2.68 7.09
CA LYS A 7 13.54 2.06 7.01
C LYS A 7 13.64 0.83 7.92
N LYS A 8 13.13 0.95 9.14
CA LYS A 8 13.14 -0.14 10.12
C LYS A 8 12.31 -1.34 9.64
N ILE A 9 11.11 -1.10 9.12
CA ILE A 9 10.25 -2.14 8.54
C ILE A 9 10.94 -2.76 7.32
N ALA A 10 11.41 -1.92 6.39
CA ALA A 10 12.07 -2.35 5.15
C ALA A 10 13.29 -3.22 5.43
N ASN A 11 14.18 -2.79 6.33
CA ASN A 11 15.33 -3.59 6.74
C ASN A 11 14.90 -4.96 7.25
N LYS A 12 13.89 -5.01 8.14
CA LYS A 12 13.46 -6.29 8.71
C LYS A 12 12.80 -7.21 7.69
N PHE A 13 11.98 -6.65 6.80
CA PHE A 13 11.31 -7.43 5.76
C PHE A 13 12.28 -7.89 4.68
N ASN A 14 13.26 -7.07 4.30
CA ASN A 14 14.32 -7.46 3.36
C ASN A 14 15.20 -8.58 3.93
N GLU A 15 15.61 -8.48 5.21
CA GLU A 15 16.39 -9.51 5.91
C GLU A 15 15.66 -10.86 5.91
N GLU A 16 14.37 -10.85 6.24
CA GLU A 16 13.53 -12.04 6.36
C GLU A 16 12.89 -12.48 5.03
N LYS A 17 13.24 -11.79 3.94
CA LYS A 17 12.70 -11.99 2.58
C LYS A 17 11.17 -11.99 2.52
N ILE A 18 10.53 -11.11 3.30
CA ILE A 18 9.09 -10.87 3.24
C ILE A 18 8.80 -9.95 2.05
N PRO A 19 8.06 -10.41 1.03
CA PRO A 19 7.62 -9.52 -0.04
C PRO A 19 6.68 -8.47 0.54
N TYR A 20 6.88 -7.20 0.18
CA TYR A 20 6.02 -6.12 0.64
C TYR A 20 5.98 -4.99 -0.37
N LEU A 21 5.00 -4.09 -0.18
CA LEU A 21 4.81 -2.91 -1.00
C LEU A 21 4.27 -1.77 -0.13
N VAL A 22 5.03 -0.67 -0.03
CA VAL A 22 4.51 0.56 0.59
C VAL A 22 3.53 1.22 -0.37
N ILE A 23 2.32 1.48 0.10
CA ILE A 23 1.23 2.09 -0.67
C ILE A 23 0.78 3.39 0.00
N GLY A 24 -0.45 3.82 -0.29
CA GLY A 24 -1.13 4.86 0.48
C GLY A 24 -0.44 6.22 0.43
N GLY A 25 -0.55 6.98 1.52
CA GLY A 25 -0.07 8.37 1.56
C GLY A 25 1.46 8.51 1.41
N GLN A 26 2.22 7.57 1.97
CA GLN A 26 3.69 7.61 1.88
C GLN A 26 4.17 7.35 0.44
N ALA A 27 3.49 6.48 -0.30
CA ALA A 27 3.80 6.24 -1.70
C ALA A 27 3.50 7.45 -2.60
N LEU A 28 2.50 8.29 -2.29
CA LEU A 28 2.22 9.49 -3.09
C LEU A 28 3.37 10.49 -3.11
N LEU A 29 4.10 10.61 -1.99
CA LEU A 29 5.20 11.55 -1.86
C LEU A 29 6.31 11.28 -2.88
N ILE A 30 6.47 10.03 -3.33
CA ILE A 30 7.49 9.67 -4.33
C ILE A 30 7.15 10.15 -5.74
N TYR A 31 5.87 10.47 -5.99
CA TYR A 31 5.34 10.95 -7.27
C TYR A 31 4.99 12.43 -7.24
N GLY A 32 5.47 13.16 -6.23
CA GLY A 32 5.38 14.61 -6.14
C GLY A 32 4.05 15.14 -5.63
N GLU A 33 3.17 14.30 -5.07
CA GLU A 33 1.92 14.76 -4.47
C GLU A 33 2.06 14.92 -2.94
N PRO A 34 2.10 16.15 -2.40
CA PRO A 34 2.20 16.37 -0.97
C PRO A 34 0.88 16.01 -0.29
N ARG A 35 0.82 14.82 0.31
CA ARG A 35 -0.32 14.41 1.15
C ARG A 35 0.07 14.43 2.61
N PHE A 36 -0.71 15.12 3.43
CA PHE A 36 -0.65 14.93 4.86
C PHE A 36 -1.26 13.56 5.22
N THR A 37 -0.40 12.59 5.50
CA THR A 37 -0.76 11.25 5.98
C THR A 37 -0.26 11.10 7.43
N ARG A 38 -1.03 10.35 8.21
CA ARG A 38 -0.75 10.09 9.63
C ARG A 38 -0.22 8.67 9.86
N ASP A 39 -0.18 7.87 8.80
CA ASP A 39 -0.04 6.43 8.81
C ASP A 39 0.93 5.95 7.72
N ILE A 40 1.27 4.67 7.82
CA ILE A 40 2.05 3.94 6.83
C ILE A 40 1.22 2.72 6.45
N ASP A 41 0.85 2.63 5.18
CA ASP A 41 0.11 1.50 4.63
C ASP A 41 1.07 0.58 3.87
N ILE A 42 1.11 -0.71 4.21
CA ILE A 42 2.00 -1.68 3.58
C ILE A 42 1.23 -2.95 3.25
N ILE A 43 1.23 -3.34 1.98
CA ILE A 43 0.81 -4.67 1.60
C ILE A 43 1.96 -5.64 1.87
N VAL A 44 1.69 -6.75 2.54
CA VAL A 44 2.63 -7.85 2.76
C VAL A 44 2.20 -9.06 1.94
N GLY A 45 3.13 -9.61 1.15
CA GLY A 45 2.93 -10.75 0.26
C GLY A 45 2.89 -12.08 1.01
N VAL A 46 2.03 -12.16 2.03
CA VAL A 46 1.82 -13.33 2.89
C VAL A 46 0.33 -13.47 3.21
N LEU A 47 -0.08 -14.67 3.59
CA LEU A 47 -1.48 -14.97 3.92
C LEU A 47 -1.71 -14.89 5.43
N PRO A 48 -2.97 -14.75 5.91
CA PRO A 48 -3.28 -14.70 7.35
C PRO A 48 -2.71 -15.87 8.16
N ARG A 49 -2.51 -17.05 7.53
CA ARG A 49 -1.83 -18.20 8.16
C ARG A 49 -0.40 -17.90 8.64
N ASP A 50 0.26 -16.91 8.04
CA ASP A 50 1.61 -16.46 8.39
C ASP A 50 1.62 -15.40 9.50
N PHE A 51 0.47 -15.15 10.14
CA PHE A 51 0.28 -14.13 11.18
C PHE A 51 1.35 -14.17 12.28
N ASP A 52 1.62 -15.34 12.88
CA ASP A 52 2.58 -15.43 14.00
C ASP A 52 3.99 -15.00 13.58
N LYS A 53 4.37 -15.34 12.35
CA LYS A 53 5.65 -14.91 11.78
C LYS A 53 5.68 -13.40 11.70
N ILE A 54 4.69 -12.78 11.04
CA ILE A 54 4.63 -11.32 10.87
C ILE A 54 4.58 -10.60 12.22
N LEU A 55 3.73 -11.03 13.14
CA LEU A 55 3.62 -10.45 14.47
C LEU A 55 4.94 -10.55 15.26
N GLY A 56 5.64 -11.68 15.16
CA GLY A 56 6.95 -11.85 15.78
C GLY A 56 8.00 -10.89 15.20
N LEU A 57 7.97 -10.64 13.89
CA LEU A 57 8.87 -9.68 13.23
C LEU A 57 8.57 -8.24 13.63
N THR A 58 7.29 -7.86 13.69
CA THR A 58 6.86 -6.49 14.03
C THR A 58 7.21 -6.15 15.48
N LYS A 59 7.01 -7.09 16.42
CA LYS A 59 7.41 -6.93 17.83
C LYS A 59 8.91 -6.72 18.00
N LYS A 60 9.74 -7.46 17.26
CA LYS A 60 11.22 -7.31 17.30
C LYS A 60 11.68 -5.91 16.89
N ILE A 61 10.88 -5.21 16.09
CA ILE A 61 11.15 -3.83 15.67
C ILE A 61 10.29 -2.81 16.42
N GLY A 62 9.63 -3.18 17.52
CA GLY A 62 8.88 -2.27 18.38
C GLY A 62 7.60 -1.71 17.74
N LEU A 63 6.99 -2.48 16.84
CA LEU A 63 5.63 -2.25 16.33
C LEU A 63 4.65 -3.16 17.09
N GLU A 64 3.72 -2.54 17.81
CA GLU A 64 2.76 -3.23 18.67
C GLU A 64 1.35 -3.19 18.06
N PRO A 65 0.56 -4.28 18.15
CA PRO A 65 -0.83 -4.28 17.71
C PRO A 65 -1.70 -3.24 18.43
N LEU A 66 -2.60 -2.62 17.68
CA LEU A 66 -3.60 -1.67 18.20
C LEU A 66 -4.93 -2.33 18.61
N THR A 67 -5.11 -3.60 18.27
CA THR A 67 -6.35 -4.37 18.52
C THR A 67 -6.13 -5.38 19.64
N GLU A 68 -7.13 -5.58 20.51
CA GLU A 68 -7.06 -6.54 21.63
C GLU A 68 -6.81 -7.98 21.15
N ASP A 69 -7.56 -8.44 20.15
CA ASP A 69 -7.37 -9.73 19.49
C ASP A 69 -6.90 -9.52 18.04
N ALA A 70 -5.59 -9.30 17.90
CA ALA A 70 -4.97 -9.05 16.60
C ALA A 70 -5.11 -10.21 15.61
N ARG A 71 -5.15 -11.46 16.09
CA ARG A 71 -5.29 -12.62 15.21
C ARG A 71 -6.68 -12.62 14.59
N LYS A 72 -7.72 -12.56 15.44
CA LYS A 72 -9.10 -12.53 14.98
C LYS A 72 -9.34 -11.36 14.02
N PHE A 73 -8.80 -10.18 14.35
CA PHE A 73 -8.94 -9.00 13.50
C PHE A 73 -8.30 -9.20 12.11
N VAL A 74 -7.12 -9.83 12.02
CA VAL A 74 -6.48 -10.17 10.74
C VAL A 74 -7.28 -11.22 9.98
N GLU A 75 -7.81 -12.23 10.65
CA GLU A 75 -8.62 -13.27 10.00
C GLU A 75 -9.93 -12.72 9.41
N GLU A 76 -10.52 -11.70 10.04
CA GLU A 76 -11.75 -11.07 9.58
C GLU A 76 -11.52 -9.95 8.54
N THR A 77 -10.45 -9.18 8.68
CA THR A 77 -10.24 -7.93 7.91
C THR A 77 -9.03 -7.96 6.98
N TYR A 78 -8.14 -8.94 7.13
CA TYR A 78 -6.84 -9.01 6.46
C TYR A 78 -5.89 -7.86 6.79
N VAL A 79 -6.19 -7.06 7.81
CA VAL A 79 -5.34 -5.95 8.25
C VAL A 79 -4.79 -6.23 9.64
N LEU A 80 -3.51 -5.96 9.86
CA LEU A 80 -2.88 -5.88 11.17
C LEU A 80 -2.52 -4.41 11.46
N PRO A 81 -3.37 -3.69 12.20
CA PRO A 81 -3.08 -2.33 12.62
C PRO A 81 -2.05 -2.35 13.76
N LEU A 82 -0.96 -1.61 13.57
CA LEU A 82 0.16 -1.52 14.49
C LEU A 82 0.45 -0.05 14.83
N GLU A 83 1.17 0.16 15.92
CA GLU A 83 1.75 1.45 16.27
C GLU A 83 3.23 1.31 16.60
N ASP A 84 4.03 2.25 16.10
CA ASP A 84 5.41 2.42 16.53
C ASP A 84 5.48 2.91 17.97
N SER A 85 6.04 2.08 18.85
CA SER A 85 6.14 2.37 20.29
C SER A 85 6.86 3.68 20.61
N LYS A 86 7.80 4.13 19.77
CA LYS A 86 8.62 5.34 19.98
C LYS A 86 7.99 6.59 19.36
N THR A 87 7.55 6.49 18.11
CA THR A 87 7.07 7.66 17.34
C THR A 87 5.57 7.81 17.34
N LYS A 88 4.81 6.81 17.82
CA LYS A 88 3.34 6.78 17.80
C LYS A 88 2.75 6.87 16.39
N ILE A 89 3.52 6.42 15.40
CA ILE A 89 3.07 6.36 14.01
C ILE A 89 2.30 5.06 13.83
N ARG A 90 1.10 5.16 13.29
CA ARG A 90 0.29 4.01 12.90
C ARG A 90 0.87 3.36 11.64
N VAL A 91 0.89 2.03 11.63
CA VAL A 91 1.29 1.21 10.49
C VAL A 91 0.22 0.15 10.26
N ASP A 92 -0.40 0.15 9.10
CA ASP A 92 -1.38 -0.87 8.73
C ASP A 92 -0.70 -1.86 7.77
N LEU A 93 -0.53 -3.11 8.23
CA LEU A 93 -0.06 -4.20 7.37
C LEU A 93 -1.26 -4.93 6.79
N ILE A 94 -1.36 -4.94 5.46
CA ILE A 94 -2.46 -5.54 4.71
C ILE A 94 -1.95 -6.87 4.14
N PHE A 95 -2.57 -7.97 4.53
CA PHE A 95 -2.21 -9.31 4.06
C PHE A 95 -2.72 -9.49 2.63
N SER A 96 -1.79 -9.70 1.71
CA SER A 96 -2.11 -9.86 0.29
C SER A 96 -2.70 -11.24 0.01
N PHE A 97 -3.78 -11.26 -0.76
CA PHE A 97 -4.41 -12.52 -1.20
C PHE A 97 -4.85 -12.50 -2.67
N SER A 98 -4.86 -11.33 -3.32
CA SER A 98 -5.27 -11.22 -4.72
C SER A 98 -4.11 -11.36 -5.71
N THR A 99 -4.44 -11.79 -6.94
CA THR A 99 -3.52 -11.80 -8.08
C THR A 99 -2.98 -10.40 -8.36
N PHE A 100 -3.85 -9.37 -8.27
CA PHE A 100 -3.47 -7.99 -8.47
C PHE A 100 -2.39 -7.53 -7.48
N GLU A 101 -2.61 -7.71 -6.18
CA GLU A 101 -1.65 -7.27 -5.16
C GLU A 101 -0.31 -8.00 -5.29
N SER A 102 -0.33 -9.31 -5.60
CA SER A 102 0.89 -10.08 -5.87
C SER A 102 1.68 -9.50 -7.05
N MET A 103 0.97 -9.11 -8.12
CA MET A 103 1.59 -8.44 -9.27
C MET A 103 2.09 -7.03 -8.94
N ALA A 104 1.34 -6.25 -8.16
CA ALA A 104 1.73 -4.92 -7.71
C ALA A 104 2.99 -4.99 -6.83
N ILE A 105 3.10 -5.98 -5.93
CA ILE A 105 4.32 -6.25 -5.18
C ILE A 105 5.47 -6.53 -6.13
N ALA A 106 5.28 -7.38 -7.15
CA ALA A 106 6.34 -7.70 -8.11
C ALA A 106 6.82 -6.46 -8.88
N ARG A 107 5.88 -5.64 -9.38
CA ARG A 107 6.10 -4.41 -10.15
C ARG A 107 6.59 -3.22 -9.32
N GLY A 108 6.54 -3.29 -8.00
CA GLY A 108 6.92 -2.20 -7.11
C GLY A 108 8.29 -1.61 -7.42
N VAL A 109 8.40 -0.29 -7.24
CA VAL A 109 9.59 0.49 -7.53
C VAL A 109 10.46 0.59 -6.29
N ASN A 110 11.74 0.26 -6.43
CA ASN A 110 12.72 0.43 -5.36
C ASN A 110 13.13 1.91 -5.25
N LYS A 111 13.09 2.45 -4.04
CA LYS A 111 13.64 3.77 -3.69
C LYS A 111 14.61 3.61 -2.54
N GLU A 112 15.77 4.22 -2.68
CA GLU A 112 16.75 4.27 -1.60
C GLU A 112 16.45 5.45 -0.67
N ILE A 113 16.32 5.16 0.63
CA ILE A 113 16.19 6.18 1.68
C ILE A 113 17.29 5.93 2.69
N GLU A 114 18.30 6.79 2.68
CA GLU A 114 19.44 6.75 3.62
C GLU A 114 20.08 5.35 3.68
N GLY A 115 20.44 4.80 2.51
CA GLY A 115 21.10 3.49 2.37
C GLY A 115 20.16 2.28 2.46
N VAL A 116 18.87 2.46 2.73
CA VAL A 116 17.89 1.36 2.79
C VAL A 116 17.04 1.36 1.53
N ILE A 117 17.02 0.22 0.84
CA ILE A 117 16.12 0.01 -0.30
C ILE A 117 14.73 -0.31 0.22
N ILE A 118 13.76 0.51 -0.18
CA ILE A 118 12.35 0.37 0.19
C ILE A 118 11.51 0.21 -1.08
N LYS A 119 10.63 -0.81 -1.08
CA LYS A 119 9.74 -1.07 -2.22
C LYS A 119 8.42 -0.31 -2.08
N PHE A 120 8.13 0.57 -3.04
CA PHE A 120 6.90 1.36 -3.11
C PHE A 120 6.05 0.96 -4.32
N ALA A 121 4.73 1.20 -4.25
CA ALA A 121 3.85 1.00 -5.39
C ALA A 121 4.33 1.76 -6.63
N SER A 122 4.19 1.12 -7.81
CA SER A 122 4.26 1.84 -9.09
C SER A 122 3.16 2.91 -9.14
N ILE A 123 3.29 3.90 -10.01
CA ILE A 123 2.28 4.95 -10.11
C ILE A 123 0.94 4.37 -10.57
N GLU A 124 0.99 3.41 -11.51
CA GLU A 124 -0.21 2.74 -12.01
C GLU A 124 -0.91 1.95 -10.91
N ASP A 125 -0.17 1.13 -10.17
CA ASP A 125 -0.75 0.32 -9.09
C ASP A 125 -1.28 1.22 -7.96
N LEU A 126 -0.61 2.33 -7.66
CA LEU A 126 -1.09 3.32 -6.68
C LEU A 126 -2.40 3.99 -7.13
N ILE A 127 -2.56 4.31 -8.42
CA ILE A 127 -3.82 4.82 -8.97
C ILE A 127 -4.91 3.75 -8.84
N ILE A 128 -4.63 2.50 -9.19
CA ILE A 128 -5.60 1.40 -9.10
C ILE A 128 -6.07 1.21 -7.65
N PHE A 129 -5.15 1.17 -6.66
CA PHE A 129 -5.52 1.08 -5.25
C PHE A 129 -6.44 2.22 -4.80
N LYS A 130 -6.25 3.43 -5.32
CA LYS A 130 -7.07 4.61 -4.99
C LYS A 130 -8.44 4.59 -5.66
N MET A 131 -8.50 4.13 -6.90
CA MET A 131 -9.78 3.93 -7.58
C MET A 131 -10.60 2.85 -6.87
N PHE A 132 -9.94 1.77 -6.41
CA PHE A 132 -10.57 0.72 -5.64
C PHE A 132 -11.11 1.20 -4.29
N SER A 133 -10.35 2.03 -3.55
CA SER A 133 -10.84 2.60 -2.28
C SER A 133 -11.95 3.62 -2.46
N GLY A 134 -11.96 4.36 -3.58
CA GLY A 134 -13.06 5.23 -4.01
C GLY A 134 -13.41 6.41 -3.09
N ARG A 135 -12.63 6.66 -2.03
CA ARG A 135 -12.89 7.78 -1.10
C ARG A 135 -12.69 9.11 -1.82
N GLY A 136 -13.45 10.14 -1.45
CA GLY A 136 -13.37 11.46 -2.11
C GLY A 136 -11.94 12.01 -2.22
N ARG A 137 -11.13 11.89 -1.16
CA ARG A 137 -9.72 12.29 -1.17
C ARG A 137 -8.84 11.45 -2.10
N ASP A 138 -9.14 10.15 -2.23
CA ASP A 138 -8.37 9.27 -3.10
C ASP A 138 -8.60 9.62 -4.59
N ILE A 139 -9.78 10.14 -4.94
CA ILE A 139 -10.07 10.68 -6.29
C ILE A 139 -9.25 11.93 -6.59
N ASP A 140 -9.11 12.85 -5.63
CA ASP A 140 -8.28 14.04 -5.82
C ASP A 140 -6.80 13.68 -6.00
N ASP A 141 -6.30 12.69 -5.26
CA ASP A 141 -4.94 12.20 -5.44
C ASP A 141 -4.74 11.57 -6.83
N VAL A 142 -5.72 10.83 -7.36
CA VAL A 142 -5.64 10.27 -8.72
C VAL A 142 -5.52 11.39 -9.75
N LYS A 143 -6.33 12.46 -9.64
CA LYS A 143 -6.22 13.64 -10.52
C LYS A 143 -4.83 14.24 -10.47
N SER A 144 -4.30 14.43 -9.26
CA SER A 144 -2.96 14.98 -9.08
C SER A 144 -1.88 14.08 -9.66
N LEU A 145 -1.93 12.77 -9.41
CA LEU A 145 -0.97 11.81 -9.95
C LEU A 145 -0.94 11.85 -11.48
N VAL A 146 -2.10 11.80 -12.13
CA VAL A 146 -2.23 11.86 -13.59
C VAL A 146 -1.72 13.20 -14.13
N ARG A 147 -2.00 14.32 -13.44
CA ARG A 147 -1.52 15.65 -13.86
C ARG A 147 -0.01 15.81 -13.73
N LEU A 148 0.57 15.31 -12.63
CA LEU A 148 1.99 15.50 -12.30
C LEU A 148 2.91 14.56 -13.09
N ASN A 149 2.39 13.43 -13.58
CA ASN A 149 3.20 12.38 -14.18
C ASN A 149 2.75 12.09 -15.61
N ARG A 150 3.63 12.33 -16.60
CA ARG A 150 3.29 12.22 -18.03
C ARG A 150 3.43 10.82 -18.62
N LYS A 151 4.10 9.92 -17.92
CA LYS A 151 4.36 8.54 -18.38
C LYS A 151 3.65 7.59 -17.43
N ILE A 152 2.39 7.32 -17.74
CA ILE A 152 1.54 6.38 -17.01
C ILE A 152 1.01 5.38 -18.02
N ASP A 153 1.12 4.09 -17.73
CA ASP A 153 0.50 3.04 -18.53
C ASP A 153 -1.01 2.99 -18.24
N ILE A 154 -1.75 3.76 -19.02
CA ILE A 154 -3.21 3.88 -18.92
C ILE A 154 -3.91 2.57 -19.27
N ASP A 155 -3.41 1.84 -20.26
CA ASP A 155 -4.02 0.58 -20.70
C ASP A 155 -3.94 -0.48 -19.59
N TYR A 156 -2.83 -0.52 -18.86
CA TYR A 156 -2.69 -1.36 -17.67
C TYR A 156 -3.68 -0.99 -16.57
N ILE A 157 -3.87 0.30 -16.30
CA ILE A 157 -4.86 0.76 -15.30
C ILE A 157 -6.27 0.34 -15.71
N ILE A 158 -6.68 0.68 -16.94
CA ILE A 158 -8.01 0.35 -17.46
C ILE A 158 -8.26 -1.17 -17.45
N LYS A 159 -7.25 -1.97 -17.80
CA LYS A 159 -7.35 -3.44 -17.75
C LYS A 159 -7.75 -3.93 -16.36
N TRP A 160 -7.09 -3.45 -15.31
CA TRP A 160 -7.38 -3.88 -13.94
C TRP A 160 -8.70 -3.32 -13.41
N LEU A 161 -9.01 -2.06 -13.71
CA LEU A 161 -10.30 -1.48 -13.31
C LEU A 161 -11.47 -2.25 -13.94
N LYS A 162 -11.35 -2.67 -15.20
CA LYS A 162 -12.32 -3.58 -15.86
C LYS A 162 -12.46 -4.93 -15.19
N GLU A 163 -11.36 -5.46 -14.64
CA GLU A 163 -11.39 -6.73 -13.92
C GLU A 163 -12.19 -6.57 -12.62
N PHE A 164 -11.90 -5.52 -11.85
CA PHE A 164 -12.65 -5.21 -10.64
C PHE A 164 -14.12 -4.85 -10.89
N ASP A 165 -14.41 -4.08 -11.93
CA ASP A 165 -15.80 -3.75 -12.29
C ASP A 165 -16.62 -4.99 -12.62
N ARG A 166 -16.02 -5.98 -13.31
CA ARG A 166 -16.66 -7.26 -13.60
C ARG A 166 -16.89 -8.11 -12.36
N GLU A 167 -15.93 -8.12 -11.43
CA GLU A 167 -16.02 -8.93 -10.20
C GLU A 167 -16.95 -8.31 -9.15
N LEU A 168 -16.98 -6.98 -9.04
CA LEU A 168 -17.64 -6.25 -7.96
C LEU A 168 -18.92 -5.53 -8.40
N GLY A 169 -19.21 -5.47 -9.71
CA GLY A 169 -20.37 -4.74 -10.24
C GLY A 169 -20.24 -3.22 -10.07
N THR A 170 -19.03 -2.69 -10.23
CA THR A 170 -18.70 -1.26 -10.08
C THR A 170 -18.46 -0.57 -11.44
N ASP A 171 -18.18 0.73 -11.41
CA ASP A 171 -17.94 1.62 -12.54
C ASP A 171 -16.59 2.38 -12.42
N MET A 172 -15.58 1.73 -11.85
CA MET A 172 -14.26 2.31 -11.60
C MET A 172 -13.56 2.73 -12.89
N GLU A 173 -13.68 1.97 -13.98
CA GLU A 173 -13.12 2.32 -15.29
C GLU A 173 -13.68 3.66 -15.78
N ASP A 174 -15.00 3.79 -15.81
CA ASP A 174 -15.67 4.99 -16.33
C ASP A 174 -15.35 6.21 -15.47
N LYS A 175 -15.33 6.03 -14.13
CA LYS A 175 -14.87 7.06 -13.20
C LYS A 175 -13.43 7.47 -13.50
N PHE A 176 -12.51 6.52 -13.69
CA PHE A 176 -11.12 6.83 -13.96
C PHE A 176 -10.98 7.64 -15.25
N LYS A 177 -11.62 7.22 -16.35
CA LYS A 177 -11.59 7.96 -17.63
C LYS A 177 -12.04 9.41 -17.47
N LEU A 178 -13.17 9.62 -16.80
CA LEU A 178 -13.72 10.95 -16.51
C LEU A 178 -12.72 11.82 -15.73
N ILE A 179 -12.04 11.23 -14.75
CA ILE A 179 -11.08 11.91 -13.87
C ILE A 179 -9.78 12.25 -14.61
N SER A 180 -9.33 11.36 -15.50
CA SER A 180 -8.08 11.50 -16.25
C SER A 180 -8.22 12.32 -17.54
N ASN A 181 -9.43 12.79 -17.89
CA ASN A 181 -9.74 13.42 -19.17
C ASN A 181 -9.38 12.53 -20.38
N LEU A 182 -9.70 11.24 -20.29
CA LEU A 182 -9.53 10.24 -21.34
C LEU A 182 -10.86 9.91 -22.02
#